data_AF-A0A7C1UDC2-F1
#
_entry.id   AF-A0A7C1UDC2-F1
#
_cell.length_a   1.000
_cell.length_b   1.000
_cell.length_c   1.000
_cell.angle_alpha   90.00
_cell.angle_beta   90.00
_cell.angle_gamma   90.00
#
_symmetry.space_group_name_H-M   'P 1'
#
loop_
_entity.id
_entity.type
_entity.pdbx_description
1 polymer ?
#
loop_
_entity_poly.entity_id
_entity_poly.type
_entity_poly.pdbx_seq_one_letter_code
_entity_poly.pdbx_strand_id
1 'polypeptide(L)'
;MLDSRKLLLGASASVSAAGLWAWLAQRTPTSTHHFAPLAVVALFAIVARPADRDPSPTQILITSLGGALIAAVTAGALWATGNLDGPTLWHSRPALPELLGMAALAGFGSFVWQRTLNHEPSGRPSGG
;
A
#
# COMPACT_ATOMS: atom_id res chain seq x y z
N MET A 1 -11.44 -0.31 -18.49
CA MET A 1 -11.84 -1.62 -17.91
C MET A 1 -10.73 -2.06 -16.94
N LEU A 2 -11.03 -2.64 -15.77
CA LEU A 2 -9.98 -3.07 -14.83
C LEU A 2 -9.18 -4.23 -15.45
N ASP A 3 -7.87 -4.04 -15.62
CA ASP A 3 -6.98 -5.06 -16.17
C ASP A 3 -6.64 -6.08 -15.07
N SER A 4 -7.25 -7.26 -15.16
CA SER A 4 -7.04 -8.36 -14.22
C SER A 4 -5.57 -8.78 -14.13
N ARG A 5 -4.77 -8.64 -15.20
CA ARG A 5 -3.33 -8.97 -15.16
C ARG A 5 -2.58 -7.99 -14.28
N LYS A 6 -2.87 -6.70 -14.37
CA LYS A 6 -2.26 -5.67 -13.51
C LYS A 6 -2.64 -5.84 -12.05
N LEU A 7 -3.91 -6.18 -11.78
CA LEU A 7 -4.36 -6.51 -10.42
C LEU A 7 -3.60 -7.72 -9.86
N LEU A 8 -3.44 -8.79 -10.63
CA LEU A 8 -2.69 -9.97 -10.21
C LEU A 8 -1.22 -9.65 -9.98
N LEU A 9 -0.58 -8.91 -10.89
CA LEU A 9 0.81 -8.48 -10.71
C LEU A 9 0.99 -7.59 -9.48
N GLY A 10 0.07 -6.66 -9.25
CA GLY A 10 0.07 -5.81 -8.05
C GLY A 10 -0.12 -6.63 -6.78
N ALA A 11 -1.06 -7.59 -6.79
CA ALA A 11 -1.26 -8.52 -5.69
C ALA A 11 0.01 -9.35 -5.43
N SER A 12 0.63 -9.92 -6.46
CA SER A 12 1.86 -10.72 -6.32
C SER A 12 3.03 -9.88 -5.78
N ALA A 13 3.21 -8.65 -6.26
CA ALA A 13 4.25 -7.74 -5.78
C ALA A 13 4.03 -7.40 -4.30
N SER A 14 2.80 -7.04 -3.92
CA SER A 14 2.45 -6.70 -2.54
C SER A 14 2.52 -7.90 -1.61
N VAL A 15 2.10 -9.09 -2.04
CA VAL A 15 2.24 -10.34 -1.27
C VAL A 15 3.71 -10.69 -1.07
N SER A 16 4.57 -10.49 -2.08
CA SER A 16 6.01 -10.71 -1.93
C SER A 16 6.64 -9.75 -0.92
N ALA A 17 6.26 -8.46 -0.99
CA ALA A 17 6.70 -7.46 -0.03
C ALA A 17 6.18 -7.75 1.39
N ALA A 18 4.93 -8.19 1.52
CA ALA A 18 4.35 -8.63 2.78
C ALA A 18 5.04 -9.88 3.33
N GLY A 19 5.41 -10.83 2.47
CA GLY A 19 6.19 -12.01 2.84
C GLY A 19 7.59 -11.64 3.34
N LEU A 20 8.27 -10.73 2.65
CA LEU A 20 9.56 -10.19 3.11
C LEU A 20 9.42 -9.47 4.45
N TRP A 21 8.38 -8.64 4.61
CA TRP A 21 8.07 -7.98 5.87
C TRP A 21 7.85 -9.00 6.99
N ALA A 22 7.03 -10.02 6.76
CA ALA A 22 6.75 -11.05 7.76
C ALA A 22 8.01 -11.84 8.13
N TRP A 23 8.83 -12.20 7.15
CA TRP A 23 10.11 -12.88 7.39
C TRP A 23 11.09 -12.03 8.21
N LEU A 24 11.18 -10.73 7.90
CA LEU A 24 11.99 -9.79 8.70
C LEU A 24 11.43 -9.62 10.11
N ALA A 25 10.11 -9.58 10.29
CA ALA A 25 9.47 -9.44 11.59
C ALA A 25 9.80 -10.64 12.50
N GLN A 26 9.83 -11.85 11.95
CA GLN A 26 10.19 -13.06 12.69
C GLN A 26 11.66 -13.11 13.11
N ARG A 27 12.58 -12.59 12.28
CA ARG A 27 14.04 -12.65 12.57
C ARG A 27 14.53 -11.52 13.46
N THR A 28 13.92 -10.34 13.30
CA THR A 28 14.33 -9.13 14.01
C THR A 28 13.08 -8.38 14.47
N PRO A 29 12.33 -8.92 15.46
CA PRO A 29 11.07 -8.32 15.92
C PRO A 29 11.29 -6.94 16.54
N THR A 30 12.51 -6.63 17.00
CA THR A 30 12.90 -5.36 17.61
C THR A 30 13.39 -4.31 16.62
N SER A 31 13.53 -4.64 15.33
CA SER A 31 13.89 -3.65 14.33
C SER A 31 12.61 -2.99 13.78
N THR A 32 12.73 -1.75 13.31
CA THR A 32 11.59 -0.91 12.94
C THR A 32 11.05 -1.28 11.56
N HIS A 33 9.91 -2.00 11.53
CA HIS A 33 9.25 -2.43 10.29
C HIS A 33 7.99 -1.60 9.97
N HIS A 34 7.83 -0.45 10.63
CA HIS A 34 6.61 0.38 10.59
C HIS A 34 6.31 1.02 9.23
N PHE A 35 7.32 1.09 8.37
CA PHE A 35 7.18 1.58 7.00
C PHE A 35 6.84 0.46 5.99
N ALA A 36 6.89 -0.81 6.41
CA ALA A 36 6.55 -1.93 5.54
C ALA A 36 5.10 -1.90 5.02
N PRO A 37 4.08 -1.51 5.81
CA PRO A 37 2.73 -1.28 5.28
C PRO A 37 2.70 -0.29 4.11
N LEU A 38 3.49 0.79 4.18
CA LEU A 38 3.55 1.79 3.10
C LEU A 38 4.09 1.16 1.81
N ALA A 39 5.14 0.35 1.91
CA ALA A 39 5.74 -0.33 0.75
C ALA A 39 4.76 -1.34 0.13
N VAL A 40 4.08 -2.14 0.96
CA VAL A 40 3.07 -3.11 0.49
C VAL A 40 1.94 -2.40 -0.25
N VAL A 41 1.45 -1.27 0.29
CA VAL A 41 0.38 -0.48 -0.34
C VAL A 41 0.84 0.16 -1.64
N ALA A 42 2.00 0.82 -1.62
CA ALA A 42 2.54 1.53 -2.77
C ALA A 42 2.83 0.58 -3.94
N LEU A 43 3.39 -0.61 -3.68
CA LEU A 43 3.66 -1.61 -4.72
C LEU A 43 2.38 -2.05 -5.42
N PHE A 44 1.29 -2.27 -4.67
CA PHE A 44 0.01 -2.60 -5.28
C PHE A 44 -0.44 -1.46 -6.18
N ALA A 45 -0.49 -0.25 -5.63
CA ALA A 45 -1.00 0.94 -6.31
C ALA A 45 -0.24 1.28 -7.59
N ILE A 46 1.09 1.13 -7.58
CA ILE A 46 1.96 1.41 -8.73
C ILE A 46 1.73 0.37 -9.84
N VAL A 47 1.73 -0.92 -9.48
CA VAL A 47 1.66 -2.01 -10.47
C VAL A 47 0.24 -2.21 -10.99
N ALA A 48 -0.75 -2.11 -10.10
CA ALA A 48 -2.16 -2.25 -10.43
C ALA A 48 -2.77 -0.99 -11.06
N ARG A 49 -1.99 0.10 -11.23
CA ARG A 49 -2.49 1.39 -11.71
C ARG A 49 -3.33 1.21 -12.99
N PRO A 50 -4.52 1.83 -13.07
CA PRO A 50 -5.34 1.80 -14.27
C PRO A 50 -4.57 2.30 -15.50
N ALA A 51 -4.75 1.65 -16.65
CA ALA A 51 -4.18 2.11 -17.92
C ALA A 51 -5.01 3.25 -18.56
N ASP A 52 -6.28 3.36 -18.17
CA ASP A 52 -7.25 4.32 -18.71
C ASP A 52 -6.80 5.75 -18.36
N ARG A 53 -6.95 6.68 -19.32
CA ARG A 53 -6.59 8.10 -19.14
C ARG A 53 -7.48 8.80 -18.10
N ASP A 54 -8.75 8.39 -18.04
CA ASP A 54 -9.75 8.82 -17.05
C ASP A 54 -10.36 7.60 -16.35
N PRO A 55 -9.65 6.98 -15.39
CA PRO A 55 -10.18 5.83 -14.69
C PRO A 55 -11.33 6.24 -13.77
N SER A 56 -12.31 5.35 -13.64
CA SER A 56 -13.47 5.64 -12.78
C SER A 56 -13.04 5.73 -11.31
N PRO A 57 -13.78 6.48 -10.46
CA PRO A 57 -13.48 6.57 -9.04
C PRO A 57 -13.37 5.20 -8.36
N THR A 58 -14.22 4.25 -8.77
CA THR A 58 -14.21 2.88 -8.27
C THR A 58 -12.92 2.14 -8.64
N GLN A 59 -12.38 2.35 -9.84
CA GLN A 59 -11.12 1.74 -10.26
C GLN A 59 -9.97 2.24 -9.38
N ILE A 60 -9.86 3.57 -9.20
CA ILE A 60 -8.84 4.20 -8.36
C ILE A 60 -8.95 3.69 -6.92
N LEU A 61 -10.17 3.55 -6.41
CA LEU A 61 -10.41 3.03 -5.07
C LEU A 61 -9.93 1.59 -4.91
N ILE A 62 -10.28 0.70 -5.84
CA ILE A 62 -9.85 -0.70 -5.83
C ILE A 62 -8.32 -0.79 -5.89
N THR A 63 -7.68 -0.03 -6.79
CA THR A 63 -6.23 -0.06 -6.97
C THR A 63 -5.47 0.60 -5.81
N SER A 64 -6.12 1.44 -5.01
CA SER A 64 -5.50 2.07 -3.83
C SER A 64 -5.73 1.27 -2.54
N LEU A 65 -6.85 0.56 -2.42
CA LEU A 65 -7.18 -0.22 -1.22
C LEU A 65 -6.65 -1.65 -1.24
N GLY A 66 -6.37 -2.23 -2.42
CA GLY A 66 -5.90 -3.61 -2.54
C GLY A 66 -4.65 -3.90 -1.72
N GLY A 67 -3.64 -3.03 -1.82
CA GLY A 67 -2.42 -3.15 -1.01
C GLY A 67 -2.63 -2.86 0.48
N ALA A 68 -3.59 -2.00 0.83
CA ALA A 68 -3.93 -1.70 2.22
C ALA A 68 -4.57 -2.90 2.93
N LEU A 69 -5.42 -3.63 2.22
CA LEU A 69 -5.98 -4.88 2.72
C LEU A 69 -4.88 -5.92 2.98
N ILE A 70 -3.95 -6.11 2.04
CA ILE A 70 -2.82 -7.04 2.20
C ILE A 70 -1.97 -6.63 3.41
N ALA A 71 -1.65 -5.35 3.55
CA ALA A 71 -0.89 -4.83 4.68
C ALA A 71 -1.60 -5.06 6.02
N ALA A 72 -2.92 -4.79 6.08
CA ALA A 72 -3.72 -4.98 7.29
C ALA A 72 -3.81 -6.45 7.71
N VAL A 73 -4.05 -7.36 6.75
CA VAL A 73 -4.06 -8.81 7.01
C VAL A 73 -2.70 -9.28 7.52
N THR A 74 -1.60 -8.81 6.91
CA THR A 74 -0.25 -9.16 7.33
C THR A 74 0.05 -8.64 8.75
N ALA A 75 -0.31 -7.39 9.05
CA ALA A 75 -0.18 -6.83 10.40
C ALA A 75 -0.96 -7.64 11.44
N GLY A 76 -2.20 -8.01 11.13
CA GLY A 76 -3.03 -8.84 12.01
C GLY A 76 -2.41 -10.23 12.26
N ALA A 77 -1.87 -10.87 11.22
CA ALA A 77 -1.20 -12.17 11.34
C ALA A 77 0.09 -12.08 12.19
N LEU A 78 0.90 -11.04 11.97
CA LEU A 78 2.10 -10.81 12.77
C LEU A 78 1.78 -10.49 14.23
N TRP A 79 0.70 -9.75 14.47
CA TRP A 79 0.20 -9.48 15.82
C TRP A 79 -0.22 -10.76 16.53
N ALA A 80 -1.06 -11.56 15.87
CA ALA A 80 -1.57 -12.82 16.44
C ALA A 80 -0.45 -13.84 16.75
N THR A 81 0.71 -13.71 16.10
CA THR A 81 1.86 -14.59 16.29
C THR A 81 2.95 -14.00 17.19
N GLY A 82 2.71 -12.83 17.80
CA GLY A 82 3.68 -12.17 18.70
C GLY A 82 4.91 -11.60 17.97
N ASN A 83 4.85 -11.44 16.66
CA ASN A 83 5.96 -10.94 15.85
C ASN A 83 5.92 -9.40 15.66
N LEU A 84 5.20 -8.68 16.53
CA LEU A 84 5.05 -7.22 16.51
C LEU A 84 5.43 -6.54 17.83
N ASP A 85 6.49 -7.02 18.47
CA ASP A 85 6.99 -6.49 19.75
C ASP A 85 8.11 -5.44 19.58
N GLY A 86 8.24 -4.87 18.38
CA GLY A 86 9.27 -3.87 18.07
C GLY A 86 8.97 -2.46 18.59
N PRO A 87 10.00 -1.62 18.74
CA PRO A 87 9.84 -0.22 19.15
C PRO A 87 8.98 0.51 18.13
N THR A 88 7.83 1.01 18.55
CA THR A 88 6.86 1.74 17.72
C THR A 88 7.35 3.15 17.39
N LEU A 89 6.98 3.70 16.21
CA LEU A 89 7.34 5.09 15.88
C LEU A 89 6.77 6.04 16.95
N TRP A 90 5.55 5.74 17.40
CA TRP A 90 4.97 6.36 18.57
C TRP A 90 5.09 5.39 19.74
N HIS A 91 6.19 5.51 20.49
CA HIS A 91 6.52 4.74 21.71
C HIS A 91 5.38 4.61 22.74
N SER A 92 4.30 5.39 22.60
CA SER A 92 3.10 5.38 23.43
C SER A 92 1.93 4.54 22.88
N ARG A 93 2.08 3.92 21.69
CA ARG A 93 1.01 3.14 21.02
C ARG A 93 1.45 1.70 20.75
N PRO A 94 0.51 0.74 20.81
CA PRO A 94 0.78 -0.63 20.36
C PRO A 94 1.07 -0.67 18.85
N ALA A 95 1.89 -1.62 18.42
CA ALA A 95 2.33 -1.73 17.02
C ALA A 95 1.18 -1.97 16.03
N LEU A 96 0.17 -2.76 16.38
CA LEU A 96 -0.92 -3.09 15.45
C LEU A 96 -1.74 -1.84 15.02
N PRO A 97 -2.29 -1.02 15.94
CA PRO A 97 -2.97 0.24 15.57
C PRO A 97 -2.11 1.19 14.73
N GLU A 98 -0.80 1.26 14.99
CA GLU A 98 0.13 2.07 14.22
C GLU A 98 0.25 1.58 12.77
N LEU A 99 0.44 0.28 12.57
CA LEU A 99 0.56 -0.33 11.25
C LEU A 99 -0.74 -0.22 10.44
N LEU A 100 -1.90 -0.37 11.11
CA LEU A 100 -3.20 -0.13 10.49
C LEU A 100 -3.37 1.34 10.09
N GLY A 101 -2.93 2.27 10.94
CA GLY A 101 -2.90 3.70 10.62
C GLY A 101 -2.02 4.00 9.40
N MET A 102 -0.84 3.39 9.30
CA MET A 102 0.05 3.51 8.15
C MET A 102 -0.56 2.93 6.88
N ALA A 103 -1.18 1.76 6.95
CA ALA A 103 -1.87 1.15 5.81
C ALA A 103 -3.02 2.04 5.32
N ALA A 104 -3.81 2.60 6.23
CA ALA A 104 -4.90 3.52 5.89
C ALA A 104 -4.38 4.82 5.28
N LEU A 105 -3.34 5.43 5.86
CA LEU A 105 -2.72 6.64 5.35
C LEU A 105 -2.12 6.42 3.96
N ALA A 106 -1.43 5.30 3.74
CA ALA A 106 -0.89 4.94 2.43
C ALA A 106 -2.00 4.68 1.40
N GLY A 107 -3.08 4.01 1.80
CA GLY A 107 -4.22 3.75 0.92
C GLY A 107 -4.87 5.07 0.47
N PHE A 108 -5.07 6.00 1.41
CA PHE A 108 -5.58 7.33 1.12
C PHE A 108 -4.60 8.14 0.25
N GLY A 109 -3.30 8.14 0.59
CA GLY A 109 -2.27 8.83 -0.18
C GLY A 109 -2.17 8.32 -1.62
N SER A 110 -2.25 6.99 -1.81
CA SER A 110 -2.33 6.37 -3.14
C SER A 110 -3.56 6.84 -3.91
N PHE A 111 -4.72 6.89 -3.26
CA PHE A 111 -5.96 7.34 -3.90
C PHE A 111 -5.83 8.78 -4.40
N VAL A 112 -5.35 9.68 -3.53
CA VAL A 112 -5.11 11.08 -3.90
C VAL A 112 -4.08 11.17 -5.03
N TRP A 113 -2.95 10.48 -4.91
CA TRP A 113 -1.88 10.48 -5.90
C TRP A 113 -2.36 10.04 -7.28
N GLN A 114 -3.08 8.91 -7.37
CA GLN A 114 -3.63 8.43 -8.64
C GLN A 114 -4.64 9.42 -9.22
N ARG A 115 -5.49 10.01 -8.39
CA ARG A 115 -6.45 11.03 -8.83
C ARG A 115 -5.74 12.26 -9.40
N THR A 116 -4.68 12.75 -8.75
CA THR A 116 -3.90 13.89 -9.21
C THR A 116 -3.22 13.62 -10.55
N LEU A 117 -2.60 12.44 -10.70
CA LEU A 117 -1.93 12.07 -11.96
C LEU A 117 -2.86 11.96 -13.17
N ASN A 118 -4.14 11.68 -12.95
CA ASN A 118 -5.12 11.58 -14.03
C ASN A 118 -5.79 12.92 -14.34
N HIS A 119 -5.60 13.95 -13.50
CA HIS A 119 -6.13 15.30 -13.70
C HIS A 119 -5.10 16.30 -14.25
N GLU A 120 -3.93 15.85 -14.75
CA GLU A 120 -3.01 16.77 -15.42
C GLU A 120 -3.70 17.45 -16.63
N PRO A 121 -3.80 18.80 -16.66
CA PRO A 121 -4.46 19.50 -17.74
C PRO A 121 -3.67 19.28 -19.03
N SER A 122 -4.37 18.83 -20.07
CA SER A 122 -3.86 18.56 -21.42
C SER A 122 -3.39 19.80 -22.20
N GLY A 123 -3.08 20.90 -21.51
CA GLY A 123 -2.69 22.18 -22.10
C GLY A 123 -1.21 22.47 -21.96
N ARG A 124 -0.35 21.77 -22.71
CA ARG A 124 0.89 22.42 -23.17
C ARG A 124 0.51 23.28 -24.37
N PRO A 125 0.71 24.62 -24.35
CA PRO A 125 0.55 25.40 -25.57
C PRO A 125 1.51 24.85 -26.62
N SER A 126 0.98 24.44 -27.78
CA SER A 126 1.76 24.25 -28.98
C SER A 126 2.30 25.62 -29.37
N GLY A 127 3.53 25.93 -28.95
CA GLY A 127 4.24 27.12 -29.40
C GLY A 127 4.44 27.02 -30.91
N GLY A 128 3.65 27.80 -31.64
CA GLY A 128 3.95 28.23 -33.00
C GLY A 128 4.83 29.48 -33.00
#